data_AF-A0A5E6NRL9-F1
#
_entry.id   AF-A0A5E6NRL9-F1
#
_cell.length_a   1.000
_cell.length_b   1.000
_cell.length_c   1.000
_cell.angle_alpha   90.00
_cell.angle_beta   90.00
_cell.angle_gamma   90.00
#
_symmetry.space_group_name_H-M   'P 1'
#
loop_
_entity.id
_entity.type
_entity.pdbx_description
1 polymer ?
#
loop_
_entity_poly.entity_id
_entity_poly.type
_entity_poly.pdbx_seq_one_letter_code
_entity_poly.pdbx_strand_id
1 'polypeptide(L)'
;MTRGERIRLALEELGPIFIKFGQTLSTRRDLLPEDIGDELAKLQDSCPAFDSIQAKAMIEASLDGTTEQLFSKFELEPLASASIAQVHTAVTHQGDEVVVKIVRPDMRKLLSVILH
;
A
#
# COMPACT_ATOMS: atom_id res chain seq x y z
N MET A 1 -28.62 -7.61 2.00
CA MET A 1 -27.20 -7.99 2.09
C MET A 1 -27.03 -9.49 1.98
N THR A 2 -26.09 -9.94 1.16
CA THR A 2 -25.72 -11.36 1.05
C THR A 2 -24.94 -11.81 2.30
N ARG A 3 -24.73 -13.13 2.48
CA ARG A 3 -23.91 -13.62 3.61
C ARG A 3 -22.44 -13.22 3.48
N GLY A 4 -21.88 -13.30 2.27
CA GLY A 4 -20.50 -12.87 2.00
C GLY A 4 -20.32 -11.38 2.27
N GLU A 5 -21.28 -10.56 1.87
CA GLU A 5 -21.26 -9.11 2.10
C GLU A 5 -21.32 -8.77 3.61
N ARG A 6 -22.13 -9.50 4.39
CA ARG A 6 -22.16 -9.34 5.86
C ARG A 6 -20.81 -9.70 6.50
N ILE A 7 -20.17 -10.77 6.04
CA ILE A 7 -18.84 -11.18 6.55
C ILE A 7 -17.80 -10.12 6.17
N ARG A 8 -17.80 -9.64 4.92
CA ARG A 8 -16.89 -8.59 4.45
C ARG A 8 -17.01 -7.32 5.30
N LEU A 9 -18.23 -6.79 5.47
CA LEU A 9 -18.44 -5.58 6.27
C LEU A 9 -18.06 -5.78 7.74
N ALA A 10 -18.31 -6.95 8.31
CA ALA A 10 -17.87 -7.25 9.68
C ALA A 10 -16.34 -7.23 9.81
N LEU A 11 -15.61 -7.76 8.82
CA LEU A 11 -14.14 -7.72 8.80
C LEU A 11 -13.60 -6.29 8.62
N GLU A 12 -14.29 -5.45 7.84
CA GLU A 12 -13.98 -4.02 7.68
C GLU A 12 -14.21 -3.25 8.99
N GLU A 13 -15.34 -3.48 9.66
CA GLU A 13 -15.69 -2.85 10.94
C GLU A 13 -14.73 -3.23 12.07
N LEU A 14 -14.26 -4.47 12.10
CA LEU A 14 -13.27 -4.96 13.06
C LEU A 14 -11.85 -4.41 12.80
N GLY A 15 -11.63 -3.78 11.64
CA GLY A 15 -10.43 -3.01 11.34
C GLY A 15 -9.28 -3.76 10.66
N PRO A 16 -8.09 -3.13 10.56
CA PRO A 16 -7.03 -3.52 9.61
C PRO A 16 -6.51 -4.95 9.74
N ILE A 17 -6.52 -5.52 10.95
CA ILE A 17 -6.08 -6.89 11.20
C ILE A 17 -7.05 -7.88 10.54
N PHE A 18 -8.36 -7.64 10.67
CA PHE A 18 -9.40 -8.51 10.13
C PHE A 18 -9.58 -8.33 8.62
N ILE A 19 -9.32 -7.13 8.10
CA ILE A 19 -9.20 -6.90 6.65
C ILE A 19 -8.07 -7.77 6.06
N LYS A 20 -6.87 -7.76 6.65
CA LYS A 20 -5.75 -8.61 6.22
C LYS A 20 -6.06 -10.10 6.32
N PHE A 21 -6.77 -10.51 7.36
CA PHE A 21 -7.24 -11.88 7.50
C PHE A 21 -8.20 -12.27 6.35
N GLY A 22 -9.19 -11.42 6.05
CA GLY A 22 -10.10 -11.61 4.92
C GLY A 22 -9.40 -11.65 3.57
N GLN A 23 -8.41 -10.78 3.35
CA GLN A 23 -7.54 -10.80 2.18
C GLN A 23 -6.80 -12.14 2.04
N THR A 24 -6.21 -12.63 3.14
CA THR A 24 -5.50 -13.91 3.14
C THR A 24 -6.44 -15.06 2.78
N LEU A 25 -7.63 -15.10 3.40
CA LEU A 25 -8.66 -16.09 3.10
C LEU A 25 -9.14 -16.02 1.65
N SER A 26 -9.28 -14.83 1.05
CA SER A 26 -9.78 -14.69 -0.31
C SER A 26 -8.84 -15.28 -1.38
N THR A 27 -7.55 -15.50 -1.03
CA THR A 27 -6.59 -16.21 -1.91
C THR A 27 -6.76 -17.73 -1.87
N ARG A 28 -7.40 -18.27 -0.82
CA ARG A 28 -7.70 -19.69 -0.62
C ARG A 28 -9.14 -20.00 -1.01
N ARG A 29 -9.45 -19.77 -2.29
CA ARG A 29 -10.79 -20.01 -2.86
C ARG A 29 -11.27 -21.46 -2.71
N ASP A 30 -10.35 -22.40 -2.55
CA ASP A 30 -10.62 -23.81 -2.25
C ASP A 30 -11.26 -24.04 -0.87
N LEU A 31 -11.12 -23.10 0.07
CA LEU A 31 -11.62 -23.20 1.44
C LEU A 31 -12.93 -22.44 1.67
N LEU A 32 -13.45 -21.74 0.67
CA LEU A 32 -14.59 -20.85 0.80
C LEU A 32 -15.68 -21.18 -0.23
N PRO A 33 -16.96 -21.09 0.15
CA PRO A 33 -18.03 -20.96 -0.83
C PRO A 33 -17.76 -19.81 -1.79
N GLU A 34 -18.08 -20.00 -3.08
CA GLU A 34 -17.81 -19.04 -4.15
C GLU A 34 -18.31 -17.62 -3.82
N ASP A 35 -19.53 -17.52 -3.31
CA ASP A 35 -20.17 -16.25 -2.93
C ASP A 35 -19.46 -15.51 -1.79
N ILE A 36 -18.78 -16.24 -0.89
CA ILE A 36 -17.98 -15.65 0.18
C ILE A 36 -16.60 -15.27 -0.34
N GLY A 37 -15.98 -16.13 -1.16
CA GLY A 37 -14.68 -15.86 -1.78
C GLY A 37 -14.69 -14.60 -2.65
N ASP A 38 -15.77 -14.40 -3.42
CA ASP A 38 -15.96 -13.18 -4.23
C ASP A 38 -16.12 -11.91 -3.40
N GLU A 39 -16.86 -11.97 -2.29
CA GLU A 39 -16.98 -10.83 -1.39
C GLU A 39 -15.67 -10.53 -0.67
N LEU A 40 -14.96 -11.55 -0.15
CA LEU A 40 -13.66 -11.33 0.49
C LEU A 40 -12.59 -10.85 -0.50
N ALA A 41 -12.70 -11.19 -1.80
CA ALA A 41 -11.81 -10.65 -2.82
C ALA A 41 -11.93 -9.12 -2.96
N LYS A 42 -13.07 -8.53 -2.59
CA LYS A 42 -13.24 -7.06 -2.55
C LYS A 42 -12.49 -6.40 -1.39
N LEU A 43 -12.05 -7.17 -0.39
CA LEU A 43 -11.14 -6.67 0.65
C LEU A 43 -9.71 -6.50 0.13
N GLN A 44 -9.38 -7.07 -1.02
CA GLN A 44 -8.07 -6.86 -1.62
C GLN A 44 -7.89 -5.37 -1.84
N ASP A 45 -6.81 -4.86 -1.25
CA ASP A 45 -6.57 -3.43 -1.11
C ASP A 45 -6.27 -2.85 -2.49
N SER A 46 -7.27 -2.28 -3.15
CA SER A 46 -7.05 -1.31 -4.22
C SER A 46 -7.01 0.08 -3.57
N CYS A 47 -5.97 0.33 -2.77
CA CYS A 47 -5.77 1.64 -2.17
C CYS A 47 -5.29 2.58 -3.29
N PRO A 48 -6.07 3.58 -3.69
CA PRO A 48 -5.64 4.50 -4.74
C PRO A 48 -4.39 5.24 -4.26
N ALA A 49 -3.39 5.36 -5.13
CA ALA A 49 -2.21 6.15 -4.81
C ALA A 49 -2.59 7.55 -4.33
N PHE A 50 -1.85 8.07 -3.36
CA PHE A 50 -1.96 9.49 -3.03
C PHE A 50 -1.11 10.28 -4.01
N ASP A 51 -1.28 11.60 -4.01
CA ASP A 51 -0.65 12.49 -4.98
C ASP A 51 0.87 12.27 -5.08
N SER A 52 1.35 11.95 -6.28
CA SER A 52 2.76 11.62 -6.51
C SER A 52 3.69 12.82 -6.36
N ILE A 53 3.19 14.04 -6.58
CA ILE A 53 3.96 15.26 -6.36
C ILE A 53 4.17 15.46 -4.85
N GLN A 54 3.14 15.21 -4.04
CA GLN A 54 3.24 15.19 -2.59
C GLN A 54 4.23 14.10 -2.14
N ALA A 55 4.19 12.91 -2.72
CA ALA A 55 5.13 11.84 -2.41
C ALA A 55 6.58 12.22 -2.71
N LYS A 56 6.83 12.81 -3.89
CA LYS A 56 8.14 13.37 -4.27
C LYS A 56 8.61 14.38 -3.22
N ALA A 57 7.80 15.38 -2.88
CA ALA A 57 8.14 16.39 -1.89
C ALA A 57 8.46 15.78 -0.51
N MET A 58 7.75 14.72 -0.10
CA MET A 58 8.02 14.01 1.15
C MET A 58 9.37 13.28 1.14
N ILE A 59 9.77 12.71 0.01
CA ILE A 59 11.10 12.08 -0.16
C ILE A 59 12.17 13.14 -0.04
N GLU A 60 12.03 14.23 -0.80
CA GLU A 60 13.02 15.31 -0.86
C GLU A 60 13.21 15.97 0.50
N ALA A 61 12.11 16.21 1.24
CA ALA A 61 12.17 16.73 2.59
C ALA A 61 12.77 15.75 3.61
N SER A 62 12.62 14.43 3.41
CA SER A 62 13.14 13.42 4.34
C SER A 62 14.62 13.10 4.12
N LEU A 63 15.10 13.28 2.89
CA LEU A 63 16.48 12.94 2.48
C LEU A 63 17.36 14.16 2.19
N ASP A 64 16.82 15.37 2.36
CA ASP A 64 17.52 16.66 2.18
C ASP A 64 18.19 16.79 0.80
N GLY A 65 17.41 16.59 -0.27
CA GLY A 65 17.87 16.70 -1.65
C GLY A 65 16.75 16.45 -2.65
N THR A 66 16.90 16.90 -3.90
CA THR A 66 15.90 16.64 -4.95
C THR A 66 15.97 15.18 -5.42
N THR A 67 14.89 14.63 -5.97
CA THR A 67 14.92 13.25 -6.49
C THR A 67 16.00 13.02 -7.55
N GLU A 68 16.33 14.04 -8.34
CA GLU A 68 17.37 14.03 -9.37
C GLU A 68 18.78 14.07 -8.77
N GLN A 69 18.95 14.65 -7.58
CA GLN A 69 20.21 14.59 -6.84
C GLN A 69 20.38 13.22 -6.17
N LEU A 70 19.29 12.65 -5.66
CA LEU A 70 19.29 11.40 -4.90
C LEU A 70 19.37 10.15 -5.80
N PHE A 71 18.77 10.20 -7.00
CA PHE A 71 18.64 9.07 -7.91
C PHE A 71 19.03 9.46 -9.33
N SER A 72 19.60 8.52 -10.09
CA SER A 72 19.85 8.69 -11.53
C SER A 72 18.55 8.61 -12.34
N LYS A 73 17.56 7.88 -11.82
CA LYS A 73 16.20 7.81 -12.35
C LYS A 73 15.21 7.65 -11.19
N PHE A 74 14.10 8.36 -11.22
CA PHE A 74 12.99 8.20 -10.26
C PHE A 74 11.67 8.20 -11.02
N GLU A 75 10.84 7.17 -10.83
CA GLU A 75 9.51 7.13 -11.46
C GLU A 75 8.46 7.81 -10.58
N LEU A 76 7.88 8.86 -11.13
CA LEU A 76 6.82 9.63 -10.45
C LEU A 76 5.52 8.83 -10.34
N GLU A 77 5.24 7.96 -11.31
CA GLU A 77 4.11 7.04 -11.20
C GLU A 77 4.44 5.92 -10.20
N PRO A 78 3.58 5.65 -9.21
CA PRO A 78 3.83 4.62 -8.22
C PRO A 78 3.72 3.23 -8.85
N LEU A 79 4.65 2.35 -8.49
CA LEU A 79 4.60 0.93 -8.83
C LEU A 79 3.41 0.24 -8.15
N ALA A 80 3.17 0.59 -6.88
CA ALA A 80 2.11 0.01 -6.08
C ALA A 80 1.65 0.97 -4.99
N SER A 81 0.42 0.80 -4.52
CA SER A 81 -0.10 1.52 -3.38
C SER A 81 -0.86 0.58 -2.45
N ALA A 82 -0.69 0.79 -1.15
CA ALA A 82 -1.33 0.04 -0.10
C ALA A 82 -1.86 1.01 0.97
N SER A 83 -2.69 0.47 1.86
CA SER A 83 -3.28 1.17 3.01
C SER A 83 -2.31 1.99 3.88
N ILE A 84 -1.03 1.62 3.96
CA ILE A 84 -0.05 2.31 4.82
C ILE A 84 0.91 3.18 4.00
N ALA A 85 1.26 2.76 2.80
CA ALA A 85 2.34 3.36 2.04
C ALA A 85 2.11 3.17 0.54
N GLN A 86 2.73 4.03 -0.25
CA GLN A 86 2.90 3.80 -1.68
C GLN A 86 4.37 3.63 -2.03
N VAL A 87 4.61 3.06 -3.19
CA VAL A 87 5.90 2.52 -3.57
C VAL A 87 6.26 3.04 -4.96
N HIS A 88 7.45 3.64 -5.08
CA HIS A 88 8.00 4.14 -6.34
C HIS A 88 9.28 3.37 -6.69
N THR A 89 9.58 3.28 -7.98
CA THR A 89 10.85 2.71 -8.45
C THR A 89 11.86 3.82 -8.69
N ALA A 90 13.12 3.52 -8.41
CA ALA A 90 14.22 4.43 -8.68
C ALA A 90 15.49 3.65 -9.03
N VAL A 91 16.47 4.35 -9.59
CA VAL A 91 17.81 3.82 -9.85
C VAL A 91 18.81 4.74 -9.16
N THR A 92 19.74 4.19 -8.39
CA THR A 92 20.79 4.98 -7.73
C THR A 92 21.79 5.51 -8.77
N HIS A 93 22.63 6.47 -8.41
CA HIS A 93 23.75 6.90 -9.27
C HIS A 93 24.82 5.82 -9.47
N GLN A 94 24.80 4.77 -8.65
CA GLN A 94 25.68 3.60 -8.78
C GLN A 94 25.10 2.55 -9.74
N GLY A 95 23.83 2.71 -10.17
CA GLY A 95 23.15 1.82 -11.10
C GLY A 95 22.25 0.77 -10.43
N ASP A 96 22.08 0.81 -9.12
CA ASP A 96 21.23 -0.15 -8.40
C ASP A 96 19.75 0.20 -8.58
N GLU A 97 18.93 -0.79 -8.96
CA GLU A 97 17.48 -0.67 -8.94
C GLU A 97 16.96 -0.76 -7.50
N VAL A 98 16.26 0.29 -7.06
CA VAL A 98 15.75 0.40 -5.69
C VAL A 98 14.27 0.75 -5.68
N VAL A 99 13.65 0.49 -4.54
CA VAL A 99 12.24 0.74 -4.31
C VAL A 99 12.10 1.72 -3.15
N VAL A 100 11.49 2.87 -3.42
CA VAL A 100 11.26 3.92 -2.43
C VAL A 100 9.85 3.79 -1.88
N LYS A 101 9.73 3.53 -0.57
CA LYS A 101 8.44 3.37 0.11
C LYS A 101 8.11 4.61 0.93
N ILE A 102 6.97 5.23 0.65
CA ILE A 102 6.51 6.46 1.28
C ILE A 102 5.26 6.16 2.10
N VAL A 103 5.36 6.29 3.42
CA VAL A 103 4.21 6.17 4.33
C VAL A 103 3.24 7.31 4.07
N ARG A 104 1.94 6.97 3.92
CA ARG A 104 0.86 7.92 3.66
C ARG A 104 0.88 9.08 4.68
N PRO A 105 0.67 10.33 4.24
CA PRO A 105 0.70 11.51 5.13
C PRO A 105 -0.18 11.34 6.38
N ASP A 106 -1.39 10.80 6.19
CA ASP A 106 -2.40 10.65 7.23
C ASP A 106 -2.02 9.59 8.28
N MET A 107 -1.15 8.65 7.91
CA MET A 107 -0.65 7.58 8.79
C MET A 107 0.52 8.03 9.67
N ARG A 108 1.09 9.22 9.42
CA ARG A 108 2.27 9.73 10.14
C ARG A 108 1.99 10.02 11.62
N LYS A 109 0.71 10.06 12.05
CA LYS A 109 0.30 10.07 13.46
C LYS A 109 0.42 8.70 14.16
N LEU A 110 0.56 7.60 13.42
CA LEU A 110 0.41 6.24 13.96
C LEU A 110 1.70 5.40 14.01
N LEU A 111 2.77 5.79 13.29
CA LEU A 111 3.95 4.93 13.10
C LEU A 111 5.25 5.72 13.23
N SER A 112 5.77 5.81 14.45
CA SER A 112 7.22 5.90 14.63
C SER A 112 7.81 4.49 14.50
N VAL A 113 8.97 4.41 13.85
CA VAL A 113 9.82 3.22 13.63
C VAL A 113 9.43 2.34 12.42
N ILE A 114 10.24 2.36 11.35
CA ILE A 114 11.18 1.28 10.92
C ILE A 114 11.89 1.74 9.62
N LEU A 115 13.23 1.75 9.64
CA LEU A 115 14.15 1.75 8.50
C LEU A 115 14.54 0.29 8.20
N HIS A 116 14.50 -0.17 6.94
CA HIS A 116 15.30 -1.27 6.39
C HIS A 116 15.77 -0.85 5.01
#